data_AF-A0A6I9MQ44-F1
#
_entry.id   AF-A0A6I9MQ44-F1
#
_cell.length_a   1.000
_cell.length_b   1.000
_cell.length_c   1.000
_cell.angle_alpha   90.00
_cell.angle_beta   90.00
_cell.angle_gamma   90.00
#
_symmetry.space_group_name_H-M   'P 1'
#
loop_
_entity.id
_entity.type
_entity.pdbx_description
1 polymer ?
#
loop_
_entity_poly.entity_id
_entity_poly.type
_entity_poly.pdbx_seq_one_letter_code
_entity_poly.pdbx_strand_id
1 'polypeptide(L)'
;MALPCVRLCSRHVTRGLQVCGYSTLSKSSSPRERSDSGPVFQYVGHNKKPSHKVFVWGFSFTGALGIPSLVVPDSGRKKPRKYQLTPYRLETAEQISSAACGYGFTLIASQTKDVIKLWGMGLNKDSQLGFQRTQDSRRKFMD
;
A
#
# COMPACT_ATOMS: atom_id res chain seq x y z
N MET A 1 -11.32 29.73 46.35
CA MET A 1 -11.60 31.11 45.87
C MET A 1 -11.17 31.19 44.40
N ALA A 2 -12.15 31.49 43.53
CA ALA A 2 -12.09 31.95 42.13
C ALA A 2 -11.11 31.30 41.13
N LEU A 3 -11.66 30.44 40.26
CA LEU A 3 -11.17 30.19 38.90
C LEU A 3 -11.68 31.31 37.97
N PRO A 4 -10.84 31.94 37.12
CA PRO A 4 -11.30 32.97 36.21
C PRO A 4 -12.07 32.36 35.03
N CYS A 5 -13.36 32.72 34.98
CA CYS A 5 -14.29 32.51 33.88
C CYS A 5 -13.89 33.41 32.70
N VAL A 6 -13.47 32.82 31.57
CA VAL A 6 -13.28 33.56 30.31
C VAL A 6 -14.50 33.34 29.43
N ARG A 7 -15.27 34.42 29.29
CA ARG A 7 -16.45 34.54 28.41
C ARG A 7 -16.01 34.61 26.95
N LEU A 8 -16.48 33.68 26.13
CA LEU A 8 -16.37 33.75 24.67
C LEU A 8 -17.47 34.68 24.13
N CYS A 9 -17.05 35.79 23.54
CA CYS A 9 -17.93 36.76 22.89
C CYS A 9 -18.47 36.22 21.55
N SER A 10 -19.78 36.32 21.38
CA SER A 10 -20.50 36.11 20.13
C SER A 10 -20.28 37.27 19.16
N ARG A 11 -19.87 36.98 17.92
CA ARG A 11 -20.11 37.86 16.77
C ARG A 11 -20.51 37.03 15.55
N HIS A 12 -21.76 37.21 15.17
CA HIS A 12 -22.34 36.79 13.90
C HIS A 12 -21.70 37.54 12.73
N VAL A 13 -21.24 36.81 11.70
CA VAL A 13 -21.37 37.25 10.30
C VAL A 13 -21.65 36.03 9.43
N THR A 14 -22.88 36.00 8.92
CA THR A 14 -23.40 35.13 7.88
C THR A 14 -22.82 35.52 6.51
N ARG A 15 -22.40 34.53 5.70
CA ARG A 15 -22.67 34.47 4.26
C ARG A 15 -22.36 33.07 3.73
N GLY A 16 -23.34 32.51 3.04
CA GLY A 16 -23.47 31.08 2.78
C GLY A 16 -22.59 30.56 1.66
N LEU A 17 -22.13 29.33 1.85
CA LEU A 17 -21.88 28.37 0.79
C LEU A 17 -22.77 27.17 1.11
N GLN A 18 -23.84 27.07 0.33
CA GLN A 18 -24.90 26.09 0.43
C GLN A 18 -24.35 24.74 -0.05
N VAL A 19 -23.68 24.01 0.84
CA VAL A 19 -23.47 22.58 0.63
C VAL A 19 -24.82 21.92 0.87
N CYS A 20 -25.42 21.42 -0.20
CA CYS A 20 -26.65 20.62 -0.14
C CYS A 20 -26.31 19.27 0.50
N GLY A 21 -26.14 19.28 1.82
CA GLY A 21 -26.10 18.06 2.62
C GLY A 21 -27.52 17.54 2.71
N TYR A 22 -27.81 16.42 2.07
CA TYR A 22 -29.03 15.66 2.32
C TYR A 22 -28.94 15.06 3.73
N SER A 23 -29.24 15.85 4.76
CA SER A 23 -29.45 15.35 6.11
C SER A 23 -30.83 14.68 6.14
N THR A 24 -30.86 13.35 6.07
CA THR A 24 -32.07 12.61 6.37
C THR A 24 -32.32 12.69 7.88
N LEU A 25 -33.47 13.26 8.27
CA LEU A 25 -33.94 13.26 9.65
C LEU A 25 -34.01 11.80 10.15
N SER A 26 -33.19 11.45 11.14
CA SER A 26 -33.36 10.19 11.88
C SER A 26 -34.47 10.35 12.90
N LYS A 27 -35.71 10.07 12.47
CA LYS A 27 -36.76 9.68 13.42
C LYS A 27 -36.37 8.32 14.00
N SER A 28 -35.96 8.29 15.26
CA SER A 28 -35.76 7.07 16.03
C SER A 28 -37.08 6.29 16.08
N SER A 29 -37.19 5.28 15.23
CA SER A 29 -38.20 4.24 15.33
C SER A 29 -37.54 3.03 15.99
N SER A 30 -38.27 2.42 16.92
CA SER A 30 -37.94 1.20 17.68
C SER A 30 -37.12 0.15 16.90
N PRO A 31 -36.32 -0.70 17.57
CA PRO A 31 -35.57 -1.77 16.92
C PRO A 31 -36.53 -2.84 16.39
N ARG A 32 -37.07 -2.60 15.20
CA ARG A 32 -37.58 -3.64 14.32
C ARG A 32 -36.37 -4.20 13.61
N GLU A 33 -36.19 -5.51 13.65
CA GLU A 33 -35.25 -6.24 12.81
C GLU A 33 -35.48 -5.81 11.36
N ARG A 34 -34.73 -4.82 10.89
CA ARG A 34 -34.65 -4.50 9.47
C ARG A 34 -33.80 -5.63 8.91
N SER A 35 -34.43 -6.57 8.23
CA SER A 35 -33.75 -7.36 7.22
C SER A 35 -33.03 -6.37 6.31
N ASP A 36 -31.72 -6.27 6.46
CA ASP A 36 -30.84 -5.37 5.72
C ASP A 36 -30.73 -5.88 4.27
N SER A 37 -31.86 -5.85 3.55
CA SER A 37 -32.02 -6.32 2.18
C SER A 37 -31.67 -5.20 1.20
N GLY A 38 -30.56 -4.51 1.45
CA GLY A 38 -29.94 -3.64 0.45
C GLY A 38 -29.45 -4.49 -0.74
N PRO A 39 -29.39 -3.93 -1.96
CA PRO A 39 -28.85 -4.67 -3.09
C PRO A 39 -27.38 -5.04 -2.82
N VAL A 40 -27.09 -6.34 -2.73
CA VAL A 40 -25.72 -6.84 -2.67
C VAL A 40 -25.15 -6.81 -4.08
N PHE A 41 -24.23 -5.88 -4.33
CA PHE A 41 -23.53 -5.79 -5.60
C PHE A 41 -22.45 -6.85 -5.67
N GLN A 42 -22.65 -7.85 -6.52
CA GLN A 42 -21.65 -8.86 -6.82
C GLN A 42 -20.73 -8.37 -7.93
N TYR A 43 -19.50 -8.00 -7.56
CA TYR A 43 -18.50 -7.48 -8.50
C TYR A 43 -17.76 -8.55 -9.31
N VAL A 44 -17.85 -9.82 -8.87
CA VAL A 44 -17.17 -10.95 -9.51
C VAL A 44 -18.14 -12.09 -9.78
N GLY A 45 -18.15 -12.61 -11.01
CA GLY A 45 -19.02 -13.72 -11.38
C GLY A 45 -18.71 -14.99 -10.58
N HIS A 46 -19.74 -15.76 -10.25
CA HIS A 46 -19.67 -16.97 -9.41
C HIS A 46 -18.59 -17.98 -9.80
N ASN A 47 -18.22 -18.07 -11.09
CA ASN A 47 -17.24 -19.04 -11.61
C ASN A 47 -15.91 -18.40 -12.03
N LYS A 48 -15.59 -17.19 -11.56
CA LYS A 48 -14.34 -16.52 -11.94
C LYS A 48 -13.14 -17.20 -11.28
N LYS A 49 -12.23 -17.75 -12.09
CA LYS A 49 -10.94 -18.26 -11.62
C LYS A 49 -10.04 -17.11 -11.13
N PRO A 50 -9.40 -17.22 -9.96
CA PRO A 50 -8.44 -16.23 -9.48
C PRO A 50 -7.28 -16.08 -10.46
N SER A 51 -6.90 -14.84 -10.78
CA SER A 51 -5.66 -14.56 -11.52
C SER A 51 -4.54 -14.25 -10.54
N HIS A 52 -3.43 -14.96 -10.63
CA HIS A 52 -2.26 -14.71 -9.80
C HIS A 52 -1.55 -13.45 -10.29
N LYS A 53 -1.70 -12.36 -9.54
CA LYS A 53 -1.07 -11.07 -9.82
C LYS A 53 -0.58 -10.51 -8.50
N VAL A 54 0.65 -10.02 -8.49
CA VAL A 54 1.23 -9.35 -7.33
C VAL A 54 1.12 -7.85 -7.57
N PHE A 55 0.57 -7.14 -6.59
CA PHE A 55 0.52 -5.68 -6.61
C PHE A 55 1.31 -5.14 -5.42
N VAL A 56 2.09 -4.10 -5.68
CA VAL A 56 2.95 -3.43 -4.69
C VAL A 56 2.64 -1.95 -4.65
N TRP A 57 2.68 -1.37 -3.46
CA TRP A 57 2.50 0.06 -3.23
C TRP A 57 3.17 0.46 -1.90
N GLY A 58 3.23 1.75 -1.62
CA GLY A 58 3.83 2.30 -0.40
C GLY A 58 5.20 2.93 -0.67
N PHE A 59 6.13 2.76 0.27
CA PHE A 59 7.44 3.39 0.24
C PHE A 59 8.42 2.66 -0.69
N SER A 60 9.03 3.38 -1.63
CA SER A 60 9.85 2.79 -2.70
C SER A 60 11.36 2.96 -2.55
N PHE A 61 11.85 3.94 -1.78
CA PHE A 61 13.29 4.28 -1.75
C PHE A 61 14.20 3.19 -1.22
N THR A 62 13.72 2.30 -0.35
CA THR A 62 14.53 1.15 0.09
C THR A 62 14.66 0.08 -0.97
N GLY A 63 13.88 0.14 -2.05
CA GLY A 63 13.78 -0.92 -3.06
C GLY A 63 12.81 -2.05 -2.68
N ALA A 64 12.08 -1.94 -1.57
CA ALA A 64 11.17 -3.00 -1.09
C ALA A 64 10.03 -3.33 -2.06
N LEU A 65 9.69 -2.42 -2.98
CA LEU A 65 8.67 -2.66 -4.00
C LEU A 65 9.18 -3.43 -5.22
N GLY A 66 10.50 -3.63 -5.36
CA GLY A 66 11.08 -4.45 -6.43
C GLY A 66 10.97 -3.86 -7.82
N ILE A 67 10.68 -2.56 -7.94
CA ILE A 67 10.58 -1.85 -9.23
C ILE A 67 11.79 -0.92 -9.34
N PRO A 68 12.81 -1.28 -10.14
CA PRO A 68 14.06 -0.51 -10.23
C PRO A 68 13.83 0.94 -10.67
N SER A 69 12.90 1.16 -11.61
CA SER A 69 12.59 2.48 -12.17
C SER A 69 12.00 3.48 -11.17
N LEU A 70 11.49 3.01 -10.02
CA LEU A 70 11.05 3.90 -8.94
C LEU A 70 12.23 4.51 -8.17
N VAL A 71 13.36 3.81 -8.09
CA VAL A 71 14.54 4.22 -7.33
C VAL A 71 15.60 4.84 -8.24
N VAL A 72 15.82 4.24 -9.41
CA VAL A 72 16.76 4.71 -10.42
C VAL A 72 15.99 4.92 -11.71
N PRO A 73 15.52 6.16 -11.98
CA PRO A 73 14.76 6.43 -13.20
C PRO A 73 15.64 6.27 -14.45
N ASP A 74 15.10 5.59 -15.47
CA ASP A 74 15.82 5.29 -16.73
C ASP A 74 16.32 6.54 -17.44
N SER A 75 15.60 7.66 -17.24
CA SER A 75 16.04 8.98 -17.68
C SER A 75 16.57 9.73 -16.47
N GLY A 76 17.86 10.05 -16.44
CA GLY A 76 18.49 10.82 -15.36
C GLY A 76 17.90 12.22 -15.12
N ARG A 77 16.91 12.63 -15.92
CA ARG A 77 16.11 13.84 -15.75
C ARG A 77 14.97 13.69 -14.74
N LYS A 78 14.52 12.46 -14.47
CA LYS A 78 13.42 12.20 -13.53
C LYS A 78 13.96 11.97 -12.13
N LYS A 79 13.27 12.52 -11.13
CA LYS A 79 13.59 12.26 -9.73
C LYS A 79 13.06 10.88 -9.32
N PRO A 80 13.80 10.12 -8.48
CA PRO A 80 13.29 8.91 -7.86
C PRO A 80 11.96 9.16 -7.17
N ARG A 81 11.03 8.22 -7.28
CA ARG A 81 9.72 8.29 -6.62
C ARG A 81 9.85 7.77 -5.20
N LYS A 82 9.41 8.56 -4.21
CA LYS A 82 9.47 8.18 -2.79
C LYS A 82 8.33 7.25 -2.38
N TYR A 83 7.15 7.46 -2.96
CA TYR A 83 5.95 6.68 -2.68
C TYR A 83 5.24 6.28 -3.97
N GLN A 84 4.77 5.05 -4.01
CA GLN A 84 3.85 4.52 -5.01
C GLN A 84 2.49 4.40 -4.32
N LEU A 85 1.60 5.39 -4.48
CA LEU A 85 0.32 5.43 -3.75
C LEU A 85 -0.75 4.53 -4.35
N THR A 86 -0.62 4.19 -5.63
CA THR A 86 -1.55 3.31 -6.32
C THR A 86 -0.95 1.92 -6.46
N PRO A 87 -1.75 0.84 -6.35
CA PRO A 87 -1.27 -0.52 -6.60
C PRO A 87 -0.62 -0.62 -7.97
N TYR A 88 0.67 -0.96 -7.99
CA TYR A 88 1.43 -1.21 -9.21
C TYR A 88 1.63 -2.70 -9.39
N ARG A 89 1.41 -3.22 -10.60
CA ARG A 89 1.60 -4.64 -10.88
C ARG A 89 3.08 -4.98 -10.92
N LEU A 90 3.52 -5.85 -10.02
CA LEU A 90 4.85 -6.44 -10.09
C LEU A 90 4.80 -7.63 -11.05
N GLU A 91 5.66 -7.62 -12.06
CA GLU A 91 5.81 -8.79 -12.93
C GLU A 91 6.69 -9.84 -12.24
N THR A 92 6.13 -11.01 -12.02
CA THR A 92 6.82 -12.17 -11.44
C THR A 92 6.88 -13.29 -12.46
N ALA A 93 8.03 -13.95 -12.56
CA ALA A 93 8.21 -15.08 -13.47
C ALA A 93 7.37 -16.30 -13.05
N GLU A 94 7.20 -16.46 -11.74
CA GLU A 94 6.47 -17.58 -11.15
C GLU A 94 5.19 -17.16 -10.43
N GLN A 95 4.34 -18.16 -10.20
CA GLN A 95 3.15 -18.02 -9.38
C GLN A 95 3.54 -17.89 -7.91
N ILE A 96 3.31 -16.70 -7.37
CA ILE A 96 3.58 -16.41 -5.96
C ILE A 96 2.50 -17.05 -5.08
N SER A 97 2.97 -17.78 -4.07
CA SER A 97 2.14 -18.46 -3.07
C SER A 97 2.10 -17.73 -1.74
N SER A 98 3.18 -17.02 -1.38
CA SER A 98 3.31 -16.32 -0.10
C SER A 98 4.17 -15.07 -0.26
N ALA A 99 3.88 -14.05 0.55
CA ALA A 99 4.64 -12.82 0.62
C ALA A 99 4.75 -12.35 2.07
N ALA A 100 5.92 -11.82 2.44
CA ALA A 100 6.17 -11.23 3.75
C ALA A 100 6.85 -9.86 3.59
N CYS A 101 6.34 -8.86 4.31
CA CYS A 101 6.86 -7.50 4.28
C CYS A 101 7.54 -7.20 5.61
N GLY A 102 8.85 -6.96 5.56
CA GLY A 102 9.63 -6.49 6.71
C GLY A 102 9.81 -4.97 6.70
N TYR A 103 10.68 -4.49 7.59
CA TYR A 103 11.01 -3.07 7.69
C TYR A 103 11.92 -2.66 6.52
N GLY A 104 11.30 -2.26 5.41
CA GLY A 104 12.01 -1.77 4.22
C GLY A 104 12.54 -2.87 3.29
N PHE A 105 12.06 -4.11 3.42
CA PHE A 105 12.36 -5.23 2.53
C PHE A 105 11.14 -6.15 2.37
N THR A 106 11.12 -6.93 1.29
CA THR A 106 10.03 -7.84 0.95
C THR A 106 10.60 -9.18 0.53
N LEU A 107 9.97 -10.26 1.01
CA LEU A 107 10.23 -11.63 0.58
C LEU A 107 8.99 -12.18 -0.11
N ILE A 108 9.22 -12.87 -1.22
CA ILE A 108 8.18 -13.45 -2.05
C ILE A 108 8.56 -14.89 -2.33
N ALA A 109 7.63 -15.83 -2.10
CA ALA A 109 7.87 -17.26 -2.25
C ALA A 109 6.88 -17.93 -3.22
N SER A 110 7.41 -18.84 -4.03
CA SER A 110 6.67 -19.73 -4.93
C SER A 110 6.67 -21.15 -4.37
N GLN A 111 5.59 -21.89 -4.60
CA GLN A 111 5.49 -23.30 -4.21
C GLN A 111 6.03 -24.25 -5.29
N THR A 112 6.90 -23.75 -6.18
CA THR A 112 7.52 -24.58 -7.22
C THR A 112 8.41 -25.68 -6.65
N LYS A 113 8.65 -26.71 -7.47
CA LYS A 113 9.63 -27.77 -7.20
C LYS A 113 11.06 -27.36 -7.61
N ASP A 114 11.22 -26.25 -8.31
CA ASP A 114 12.52 -25.74 -8.76
C ASP A 114 13.43 -25.34 -7.60
N VAL A 115 14.72 -25.15 -7.88
CA VAL A 115 15.71 -24.79 -6.85
C VAL A 115 15.47 -23.37 -6.33
N ILE A 116 15.06 -22.44 -7.21
CA ILE A 116 14.82 -21.04 -6.86
C ILE A 116 13.36 -20.89 -6.48
N LYS A 117 13.08 -20.70 -5.19
CA LYS A 117 11.70 -20.60 -4.65
C LYS A 117 11.41 -19.29 -3.95
N LEU A 118 12.45 -18.51 -3.67
CA LEU A 118 12.39 -17.32 -2.82
C LEU A 118 13.10 -16.18 -3.53
N TRP A 119 12.42 -15.04 -3.60
CA TRP A 119 12.96 -13.79 -4.10
C TRP A 119 12.87 -12.73 -3.01
N GLY A 120 13.95 -11.97 -2.87
CA GLY A 120 14.06 -10.91 -1.87
C GLY A 120 14.43 -9.58 -2.52
N MET A 121 13.82 -8.51 -2.04
CA MET A 121 14.08 -7.17 -2.53
C MET A 121 14.00 -6.12 -1.42
N GLY A 122 14.78 -5.05 -1.57
CA GLY A 122 14.84 -3.95 -0.62
C GLY A 122 16.11 -3.94 0.22
N LEU A 123 15.99 -3.47 1.45
CA LEU A 123 17.11 -3.29 2.37
C LEU A 123 17.73 -4.65 2.76
N ASN A 124 19.06 -4.73 2.69
CA ASN A 124 19.82 -5.95 3.02
C ASN A 124 21.07 -5.68 3.88
N LYS A 125 21.04 -4.67 4.76
CA LYS A 125 22.22 -4.31 5.57
C LYS A 125 22.62 -5.40 6.58
N ASP A 126 21.63 -6.11 7.09
CA ASP A 126 21.80 -7.15 8.12
C ASP A 126 21.71 -8.56 7.51
N SER A 127 21.83 -8.67 6.18
CA SER A 127 21.69 -9.93 5.42
C SER A 127 20.33 -10.63 5.61
N GLN A 128 19.25 -9.87 5.87
CA GLN A 128 17.89 -10.42 6.00
C GLN A 128 17.37 -11.08 4.70
N LEU A 129 17.93 -10.72 3.54
CA LEU A 129 17.64 -11.32 2.24
C LEU A 129 18.67 -12.39 1.84
N GLY A 130 19.57 -12.75 2.76
CA GLY A 130 20.72 -13.61 2.49
C GLY A 130 21.86 -12.89 1.76
N PHE A 131 22.81 -13.69 1.28
CA PHE A 131 23.99 -13.19 0.58
C PHE A 131 23.62 -12.66 -0.81
N GLN A 132 23.93 -11.38 -1.05
CA GLN A 132 23.80 -10.74 -2.35
C GLN A 132 25.14 -10.15 -2.76
N ARG A 133 25.66 -10.55 -3.91
CA ARG A 133 26.96 -10.08 -4.40
C ARG A 133 26.86 -8.62 -4.85
N THR A 134 27.50 -7.72 -4.12
CA THR A 134 27.57 -6.29 -4.48
C THR A 134 28.49 -6.05 -5.68
N GLN A 135 28.26 -4.97 -6.42
CA GLN A 135 29.13 -4.60 -7.56
C GLN A 135 30.56 -4.27 -7.12
N ASP A 136 30.75 -3.69 -5.92
CA ASP A 136 32.08 -3.39 -5.39
C ASP A 136 32.92 -4.63 -5.08
N SER A 137 32.30 -5.71 -4.59
CA SER A 137 32.98 -7.01 -4.41
C SER A 137 33.47 -7.60 -5.73
N ARG A 138 32.90 -7.17 -6.87
CA ARG A 138 33.27 -7.60 -8.21
C ARG A 138 34.55 -6.91 -8.70
N ARG A 139 34.78 -5.66 -8.30
CA ARG A 139 35.97 -4.88 -8.68
C ARG A 139 37.22 -5.37 -7.96
N LYS A 140 37.12 -5.63 -6.65
CA LYS A 140 38.26 -6.07 -5.81
C LYS A 140 38.82 -7.47 -6.10
N PHE A 141 38.12 -8.29 -6.89
CA PHE A 141 38.58 -9.63 -7.28
C PHE A 141 39.26 -9.64 -8.66
N MET A 142 39.27 -8.50 -9.37
CA MET A 142 39.91 -8.35 -10.67
C MET A 142 41.19 -7.51 -10.62
N ASP A 143 41.66 -7.16 -9.42
CA ASP A 143 42.97 -6.60 -9.12
C ASP A 143 43.81 -7.66 -8.39
#